data_AF-A0A7S4ZTX7-F1
#
_entry.id   AF-A0A7S4ZTX7-F1
#
_cell.length_a   1.000
_cell.length_b   1.000
_cell.length_c   1.000
_cell.angle_alpha   90.00
_cell.angle_beta   90.00
_cell.angle_gamma   90.00
#
_symmetry.space_group_name_H-M   'P 1'
#
loop_
_entity.id
_entity.type
_entity.pdbx_description
1 polymer ?
#
loop_
_entity_poly.entity_id
_entity_poly.type
_entity_poly.pdbx_seq_one_letter_code
_entity_poly.pdbx_strand_id
1 'polypeptide(L)'
;MKREAQFDDLGDEDPDLLENSGLPKQYVSRLRNALFTRLSDFDGMSDLEMLREPGVSSRIVKAIKAIKDERARPVAERALRSCLGLSAKED
;
A
#
# COMPACT_ATOMS: atom_id res chain seq x y z
N MET A 1 -18.68 18.76 23.24
CA MET A 1 -18.03 19.15 21.97
C MET A 1 -17.65 17.89 21.22
N LYS A 2 -18.46 17.49 20.23
CA LYS A 2 -18.09 16.44 19.29
C LYS A 2 -17.07 17.07 18.34
N ARG A 3 -15.84 16.55 18.31
CA ARG A 3 -14.88 16.88 17.24
C ARG A 3 -15.38 16.14 16.00
N GLU A 4 -16.31 16.76 15.30
CA GLU A 4 -16.63 16.42 13.93
C GLU A 4 -15.37 16.78 13.14
N ALA A 5 -14.50 15.79 12.97
CA ALA A 5 -13.39 15.90 12.04
C ALA A 5 -14.01 16.12 10.67
N GLN A 6 -13.96 17.37 10.24
CA GLN A 6 -14.16 17.79 8.87
C GLN A 6 -13.22 16.91 8.04
N PHE A 7 -13.77 15.93 7.33
CA PHE A 7 -13.03 15.17 6.34
C PHE A 7 -12.77 16.14 5.20
N ASP A 8 -11.58 16.74 5.23
CA ASP A 8 -11.08 17.62 4.19
C ASP A 8 -10.87 16.75 2.93
N ASP A 9 -11.88 16.76 2.06
CA ASP A 9 -12.06 15.93 0.86
C ASP A 9 -11.11 16.30 -0.30
N LEU A 10 -9.87 16.74 -0.01
CA LEU A 10 -8.92 17.21 -1.04
C LEU A 10 -7.43 16.87 -0.75
N GLY A 11 -7.13 15.88 0.11
CA GLY A 11 -5.74 15.56 0.48
C GLY A 11 -5.28 14.10 0.32
N ASP A 12 -6.17 13.16 -0.01
CA ASP A 12 -5.91 11.72 0.08
C ASP A 12 -5.84 11.03 -1.31
N GLU A 13 -5.08 11.55 -2.26
CA GLU A 13 -4.80 10.84 -3.54
C GLU A 13 -3.47 10.08 -3.54
N ASP A 14 -2.65 10.18 -2.48
CA ASP A 14 -1.38 9.48 -2.43
C ASP A 14 -1.65 7.96 -2.40
N PRO A 15 -1.26 7.20 -3.45
CA PRO A 15 -1.50 5.77 -3.48
C PRO A 15 -0.78 5.05 -2.35
N ASP A 16 0.30 5.60 -1.80
CA ASP A 16 1.08 4.99 -0.73
C ASP A 16 0.35 5.00 0.64
N LEU A 17 -0.66 5.86 0.83
CA LEU A 17 -1.46 5.87 2.06
C LEU A 17 -2.25 4.57 2.23
N LEU A 18 -2.32 4.06 3.46
CA LEU A 18 -3.07 2.83 3.77
C LEU A 18 -4.56 2.98 3.45
N GLU A 19 -5.11 4.15 3.64
CA GLU A 19 -6.50 4.52 3.32
C GLU A 19 -6.81 4.34 1.83
N ASN A 20 -5.80 4.50 0.96
CA ASN A 20 -5.89 4.40 -0.51
C ASN A 20 -5.37 3.07 -1.06
N SER A 21 -4.94 2.17 -0.19
CA SER A 21 -4.30 0.90 -0.58
C SER A 21 -5.28 -0.17 -1.07
N GLY A 22 -6.58 0.00 -0.86
CA GLY A 22 -7.58 -1.04 -1.07
C GLY A 22 -7.66 -2.08 0.05
N LEU A 23 -6.91 -1.89 1.15
CA LEU A 23 -7.03 -2.74 2.34
C LEU A 23 -8.42 -2.59 2.99
N PRO A 24 -8.96 -3.67 3.59
CA PRO A 24 -10.17 -3.57 4.40
C PRO A 24 -10.01 -2.54 5.52
N LYS A 25 -11.04 -1.71 5.76
CA LYS A 25 -11.03 -0.65 6.80
C LYS A 25 -10.60 -1.15 8.18
N GLN A 26 -11.00 -2.38 8.53
CA GLN A 26 -10.59 -3.03 9.79
C GLN A 26 -9.07 -3.28 9.88
N TYR A 27 -8.40 -3.56 8.76
CA TYR A 27 -6.95 -3.74 8.71
C TYR A 27 -6.26 -2.38 8.80
N VAL A 28 -6.73 -1.39 8.04
CA VAL A 28 -6.22 -0.01 8.13
C VAL A 28 -6.29 0.52 9.56
N SER A 29 -7.43 0.35 10.26
CA SER A 29 -7.56 0.76 11.66
C SER A 29 -6.56 0.07 12.60
N ARG A 30 -6.28 -1.22 12.42
CA ARG A 30 -5.27 -1.93 13.21
C ARG A 30 -3.86 -1.44 12.94
N LEU A 31 -3.53 -1.22 11.67
CA LEU A 31 -2.23 -0.71 11.24
C LEU A 31 -1.99 0.72 11.76
N ARG A 32 -3.01 1.58 11.73
CA ARG A 32 -2.97 2.93 12.30
C ARG A 32 -2.72 2.92 13.81
N ASN A 33 -3.32 1.97 14.53
CA ASN A 33 -3.04 1.78 15.97
C ASN A 33 -1.60 1.32 16.24
N ALA A 34 -0.97 0.67 15.28
CA ALA A 34 0.45 0.32 15.29
C ALA A 34 1.34 1.41 14.66
N LEU A 35 0.81 2.62 14.47
CA LEU A 35 1.50 3.80 13.94
C LEU A 35 1.93 3.71 12.47
N PHE A 36 1.46 2.69 11.73
CA PHE A 36 1.63 2.62 10.29
C PHE A 36 0.60 3.50 9.59
N THR A 37 1.06 4.25 8.59
CA THR A 37 0.23 5.17 7.81
C THR A 37 0.39 4.97 6.31
N ARG A 38 1.47 4.33 5.88
CA ARG A 38 1.84 4.12 4.48
C ARG A 38 2.19 2.66 4.19
N LEU A 39 2.09 2.26 2.93
CA LEU A 39 2.58 0.95 2.47
C LEU A 39 4.11 0.89 2.44
N SER A 40 4.76 2.03 2.19
CA SER A 40 6.22 2.18 2.24
C SER A 40 6.79 2.03 3.65
N ASP A 41 6.00 2.20 4.72
CA ASP A 41 6.45 1.93 6.09
C ASP A 41 6.89 0.46 6.28
N PHE A 42 6.41 -0.45 5.41
CA PHE A 42 6.78 -1.87 5.39
C PHE A 42 7.90 -2.19 4.39
N ASP A 43 8.47 -1.21 3.71
CA ASP A 43 9.64 -1.43 2.84
C ASP A 43 10.85 -1.82 3.68
N GLY A 44 11.53 -2.89 3.26
CA GLY A 44 12.69 -3.43 3.99
C GLY A 44 12.33 -4.28 5.21
N MET A 45 11.06 -4.37 5.62
CA MET A 45 10.64 -5.29 6.68
C MET A 45 10.43 -6.70 6.13
N SER A 46 11.00 -7.69 6.82
CA SER A 46 10.66 -9.09 6.58
C SER A 46 9.27 -9.46 7.12
N ASP A 47 8.66 -10.51 6.59
CA ASP A 47 7.37 -11.02 7.08
C ASP A 47 7.41 -11.30 8.60
N LEU A 48 8.55 -11.73 9.14
CA LEU A 48 8.72 -12.00 10.57
C LEU A 48 8.75 -10.72 11.40
N GLU A 49 9.40 -9.66 10.91
CA GLU A 49 9.42 -8.35 11.57
C GLU A 49 8.02 -7.74 11.59
N MET A 50 7.31 -7.79 10.46
CA MET A 50 5.92 -7.33 10.39
C MET A 50 5.02 -8.07 11.39
N LEU A 51 5.21 -9.38 11.57
CA LEU A 51 4.40 -10.19 12.50
C LEU A 51 4.71 -9.93 13.99
N ARG A 52 5.81 -9.24 14.30
CA ARG A 52 6.12 -8.81 15.67
C ARG A 52 5.34 -7.56 16.07
N GLU A 53 4.83 -6.82 15.09
CA GLU A 53 4.08 -5.59 15.32
C GLU A 53 2.69 -5.87 15.90
N PRO A 54 2.28 -5.12 16.94
CA PRO A 54 1.01 -5.34 17.61
C PRO A 54 -0.16 -5.12 16.64
N GLY A 55 -1.09 -6.07 16.60
CA GLY A 55 -2.27 -5.97 15.73
C GLY A 55 -2.03 -6.36 14.27
N VAL A 56 -0.79 -6.68 13.89
CA VAL A 56 -0.45 -7.25 12.58
C VAL A 56 -0.64 -8.77 12.63
N SER A 57 -1.31 -9.32 11.62
CA SER A 57 -1.54 -10.76 11.48
C SER A 57 -1.06 -11.26 10.13
N SER A 58 -0.88 -12.56 9.98
CA SER A 58 -0.45 -13.16 8.71
C SER A 58 -1.36 -12.81 7.53
N ARG A 59 -2.66 -12.59 7.77
CA ARG A 59 -3.60 -12.11 6.73
C ARG A 59 -3.29 -10.68 6.29
N ILE A 60 -2.91 -9.81 7.24
CA ILE A 60 -2.55 -8.42 6.95
C ILE A 60 -1.24 -8.37 6.15
N VAL A 61 -0.23 -9.15 6.56
CA VAL A 61 1.04 -9.26 5.82
C VAL A 61 0.81 -9.72 4.39
N LYS A 62 0.02 -10.78 4.18
CA LYS A 62 -0.33 -11.26 2.84
C LYS A 62 -1.06 -10.20 1.99
N ALA A 63 -1.98 -9.46 2.58
CA ALA A 63 -2.72 -8.41 1.88
C ALA A 63 -1.79 -7.26 1.44
N ILE A 64 -0.92 -6.79 2.32
CA ILE A 64 0.09 -5.76 1.99
C ILE A 64 0.99 -6.23 0.85
N LYS A 65 1.49 -7.47 0.91
CA LYS A 65 2.34 -8.03 -0.15
C LYS A 65 1.61 -8.16 -1.49
N ALA A 66 0.36 -8.60 -1.48
CA ALA A 66 -0.46 -8.69 -2.69
C ALA A 66 -0.65 -7.32 -3.37
N ILE A 67 -0.94 -6.28 -2.59
CA ILE A 67 -1.09 -4.91 -3.09
C ILE A 67 0.23 -4.40 -3.67
N LYS A 68 1.35 -4.61 -2.97
CA LYS A 68 2.68 -4.18 -3.44
C LYS A 68 3.10 -4.91 -4.71
N ASP A 69 2.83 -6.21 -4.80
CA ASP A 69 3.07 -7.01 -6.01
C ASP A 69 2.23 -6.51 -7.20
N GLU A 70 0.92 -6.32 -7.00
CA GLU A 70 0.01 -5.80 -8.03
C GLU A 70 0.48 -4.43 -8.56
N ARG A 71 0.96 -3.55 -7.68
CA ARG A 71 1.50 -2.24 -8.06
C ARG A 71 2.88 -2.31 -8.73
N ALA A 72 3.68 -3.31 -8.41
CA ALA A 72 4.98 -3.51 -9.04
C ALA A 72 4.87 -4.07 -10.47
N ARG A 73 3.82 -4.85 -10.79
CA ARG A 73 3.60 -5.43 -12.13
C ARG A 73 3.61 -4.41 -13.28
N PRO A 74 2.85 -3.31 -13.25
CA PRO A 74 2.87 -2.32 -14.35
C PRO A 74 4.22 -1.63 -14.48
N VAL A 75 4.96 -1.45 -13.38
CA VAL A 75 6.32 -0.88 -13.40
C VAL A 75 7.31 -1.86 -14.03
N ALA A 76 7.24 -3.14 -13.66
CA ALA A 76 8.09 -4.19 -14.21
C ALA A 76 7.82 -4.41 -15.71
N GLU A 77 6.56 -4.42 -16.15
CA GLU A 77 6.22 -4.54 -17.56
C GLU A 77 6.73 -3.34 -18.37
N ARG A 78 6.54 -2.12 -17.85
CA ARG A 78 7.05 -0.90 -18.50
C ARG A 78 8.58 -0.87 -18.55
N ALA A 79 9.25 -1.27 -17.47
CA ALA A 79 10.71 -1.40 -17.44
C ALA A 79 11.21 -2.45 -18.45
N LEU A 80 10.57 -3.62 -18.51
CA LEU A 80 10.91 -4.67 -19.48
C LEU A 80 10.72 -4.20 -20.93
N ARG A 81 9.59 -3.54 -21.25
CA ARG A 81 9.36 -2.98 -22.59
C ARG A 81 10.41 -1.93 -22.97
N SER A 82 10.79 -1.08 -22.02
CA SER A 82 11.86 -0.08 -22.21
C SER A 82 13.22 -0.74 -22.46
N CYS A 83 13.58 -1.77 -21.69
CA CYS A 83 14.84 -2.51 -21.87
C CYS A 83 14.89 -3.29 -23.19
N LEU A 84 13.74 -3.77 -23.67
CA LEU A 84 13.63 -4.53 -24.92
C LEU A 84 13.45 -3.65 -26.16
N GLY A 85 13.41 -2.31 -26.01
CA GLY A 85 13.26 -1.37 -27.14
C GLY A 85 11.91 -1.51 -27.87
N LEU A 86 10.91 -2.11 -27.22
CA LEU A 86 9.58 -2.31 -27.79
C LEU A 86 8.78 -1.02 -27.63
N SER A 87 8.96 -0.07 -28.54
CA SER A 87 8.11 1.12 -28.61
C SER A 87 6.71 0.68 -29.03
N ALA A 88 5.70 0.96 -28.21
CA ALA A 88 4.30 0.77 -28.59
C ALA A 88 4.08 1.57 -29.90
N LYS A 89 3.80 0.86 -30.99
CA LYS A 89 3.20 1.49 -32.16
C LYS A 89 1.77 1.82 -31.77
N GLU A 90 1.55 3.09 -31.48
CA GLU A 90 0.22 3.68 -31.41
C GLU A 90 -0.34 3.67 -32.83
N ASP A 91 -1.50 3.02 -33.01
CA ASP A 91 -2.30 3.01 -34.25
C ASP A 91 -3.32 4.15 -34.20
#